data_AF-R4WPV1-F1
#
_entry.id   AF-R4WPV1-F1
#
_cell.length_a   1.000
_cell.length_b   1.000
_cell.length_c   1.000
_cell.angle_alpha   90.00
_cell.angle_beta   90.00
_cell.angle_gamma   90.00
#
_symmetry.space_group_name_H-M   'P 1'
#
loop_
_entity.id
_entity.type
_entity.pdbx_description
1 polymer ?
#
loop_
_entity_poly.entity_id
_entity_poly.type
_entity_poly.pdbx_seq_one_letter_code
_entity_poly.pdbx_strand_id
1 'polypeptide(L)'
;MFRKAVSPFVLSSLRNNIKILNARSVSTDSNKVAVVLSGCGVYDGTEIHEAAAVLSHLTRNDAIPCCFAPDVPQLHVINHLKGEEDKTHQRNVLQESARIARGSVENLCKLLENQSCYDAVIFPGGFGAAKNLSDFAVKGTELTVHPDVVKLLKDFHCAKKPIGLICISPILAAKVICNVRITLGRDSCDKWPHRGAIDAARKLGAQIEERDVNDYVFDEKNMVFSTPAFMYDGAFHEIDDGIGNMIKYMLTYIRQKYKN
;
A
#
# COMPACT_ATOMS: atom_id res chain seq x y z
N MET A 1 23.65 -8.64 31.43
CA MET A 1 23.90 -7.23 31.06
C MET A 1 22.56 -6.59 30.70
N PHE A 2 21.92 -5.90 31.65
CA PHE A 2 20.58 -5.34 31.46
C PHE A 2 20.61 -4.20 30.43
N ARG A 3 19.99 -4.39 29.26
CA ARG A 3 19.71 -3.28 28.35
C ARG A 3 18.69 -2.37 29.04
N LYS A 4 19.14 -1.22 29.55
CA LYS A 4 18.24 -0.18 30.08
C LYS A 4 17.21 0.16 29.00
N ALA A 5 15.93 0.11 29.34
CA ALA A 5 14.87 0.56 28.44
C ALA A 5 15.15 2.02 28.02
N VAL A 6 14.89 2.34 26.75
CA VAL A 6 15.03 3.71 26.23
C VAL A 6 14.08 4.62 27.01
N SER A 7 14.60 5.74 27.54
CA SER A 7 13.80 6.68 28.34
C SER A 7 12.58 7.19 27.55
N PRO A 8 11.38 7.25 28.16
CA PRO A 8 10.18 7.82 27.55
C PRO A 8 10.39 9.25 27.01
N PHE A 9 11.29 10.02 27.62
CA PHE A 9 11.65 11.38 27.18
C PHE A 9 12.40 11.39 25.84
N VAL A 10 13.25 10.39 25.59
CA VAL A 10 13.96 10.25 24.31
C VAL A 10 12.96 9.87 23.20
N LEU A 11 12.03 8.97 23.50
CA LEU A 11 10.98 8.56 22.56
C LEU A 11 10.00 9.69 22.23
N SER A 12 9.63 10.53 23.21
CA SER A 12 8.75 11.68 22.98
C SER A 12 9.43 12.79 22.18
N SER A 13 10.70 13.08 22.47
CA SER A 13 11.51 14.05 21.71
C SER A 13 11.68 13.60 20.24
N LEU A 14 11.96 12.32 20.00
CA LEU A 14 12.03 11.74 18.65
C LEU A 14 10.69 11.87 17.90
N ARG A 15 9.56 11.58 18.56
CA ARG A 15 8.22 11.75 17.96
C ARG A 15 7.93 13.20 17.58
N ASN A 16 8.30 14.17 18.42
CA ASN A 16 8.10 15.59 18.13
C ASN A 16 8.98 16.07 16.97
N ASN A 17 10.24 15.64 16.91
CA ASN A 17 11.14 15.99 15.80
C ASN A 17 10.66 15.43 14.46
N ILE A 18 10.03 14.25 14.44
CA ILE A 18 9.44 13.67 13.22
C ILE A 18 8.25 14.50 12.72
N LYS A 19 7.37 14.95 13.63
CA LYS A 19 6.28 15.89 13.27
C LYS A 19 6.80 17.19 12.68
N ILE A 20 7.93 17.70 13.18
CA ILE A 20 8.57 18.93 12.68
C ILE A 20 9.23 18.72 11.31
N LEU A 21 9.85 17.56 11.05
CA LEU A 21 10.43 17.24 9.73
C LEU A 21 9.35 17.17 8.64
N ASN A 22 8.18 16.62 8.95
CA ASN A 22 7.03 16.61 8.04
C ASN A 22 6.44 18.00 7.77
N ALA A 23 6.81 19.02 8.56
CA ALA A 23 6.27 20.38 8.48
C ALA A 23 7.18 21.39 7.77
N ARG A 24 8.41 21.03 7.38
CA ARG A 24 9.31 21.97 6.69
C ARG A 24 9.03 22.02 5.18
N SER A 25 8.70 23.22 4.70
CA SER A 25 8.51 23.68 3.32
C SER A 25 7.52 22.90 2.45
N VAL A 26 6.38 22.52 3.02
CA VAL A 26 5.24 22.03 2.25
C VAL A 26 4.49 23.25 1.70
N SER A 27 4.43 23.41 0.38
CA SER A 27 3.58 24.44 -0.23
C SER A 27 2.10 24.13 0.05
N THR A 28 1.27 25.16 0.19
CA THR A 28 -0.19 25.00 0.34
C THR A 28 -0.86 24.29 -0.84
N ASP A 29 -0.13 24.09 -1.94
CA ASP A 29 -0.55 23.41 -3.17
C ASP A 29 0.00 21.97 -3.31
N SER A 30 0.62 21.42 -2.26
CA SER A 30 1.20 20.08 -2.31
C SER A 30 0.12 19.00 -2.20
N ASN A 31 0.10 18.06 -3.15
CA ASN A 31 -0.87 16.96 -3.17
C ASN A 31 -0.72 16.08 -1.92
N LYS A 32 -1.83 15.82 -1.22
CA LYS A 32 -1.89 14.91 -0.08
C LYS A 32 -2.25 13.52 -0.55
N VAL A 33 -1.37 12.54 -0.30
CA VAL A 33 -1.59 11.15 -0.71
C VAL A 33 -1.71 10.27 0.51
N ALA A 34 -2.87 9.63 0.67
CA ALA A 34 -3.08 8.64 1.70
C ALA A 34 -2.32 7.34 1.35
N VAL A 35 -1.58 6.78 2.30
CA VAL A 35 -0.86 5.51 2.15
C VAL A 35 -1.42 4.51 3.16
N VAL A 36 -2.11 3.49 2.69
CA VAL A 36 -2.77 2.49 3.57
C VAL A 36 -1.85 1.29 3.77
N LEU A 37 -1.37 1.13 4.99
CA LEU A 37 -0.48 0.06 5.43
C LEU A 37 -1.27 -1.08 6.09
N SER A 38 -0.63 -2.24 6.18
CA SER A 38 -1.24 -3.49 6.62
C SER A 38 -0.41 -4.26 7.66
N GLY A 39 0.57 -3.60 8.28
CA GLY A 39 1.54 -4.20 9.22
C GLY A 39 2.97 -3.81 8.82
N CYS A 40 3.97 -4.58 9.25
CA CYS A 40 5.38 -4.29 8.94
C CYS A 40 6.20 -5.58 8.72
N GLY A 41 6.20 -6.06 7.47
CA GLY A 41 6.89 -7.29 7.07
C GLY A 41 6.12 -7.99 5.95
N VAL A 42 6.83 -8.46 4.92
CA VAL A 42 6.21 -9.00 3.70
C VAL A 42 5.24 -10.17 3.97
N TYR A 43 5.51 -11.05 4.94
CA TYR A 43 4.69 -12.26 5.14
C TYR A 43 3.44 -12.06 6.00
N ASP A 44 3.37 -10.99 6.78
CA ASP A 44 2.28 -10.75 7.73
C ASP A 44 1.77 -9.29 7.78
N GLY A 45 2.34 -8.42 6.96
CA GLY A 45 2.00 -7.01 6.88
C GLY A 45 2.35 -6.40 5.54
N THR A 46 2.66 -5.10 5.54
CA THR A 46 3.10 -4.39 4.35
C THR A 46 4.54 -4.77 4.00
N GLU A 47 4.81 -4.95 2.70
CA GLU A 47 6.17 -5.07 2.17
C GLU A 47 6.94 -3.77 2.42
N ILE A 48 8.08 -3.89 3.12
CA ILE A 48 8.77 -2.74 3.71
C ILE A 48 9.48 -1.92 2.63
N HIS A 49 10.02 -2.56 1.62
CA HIS A 49 10.74 -1.90 0.54
C HIS A 49 9.80 -1.17 -0.42
N GLU A 50 8.63 -1.73 -0.74
CA GLU A 50 7.55 -1.10 -1.50
C GLU A 50 7.03 0.13 -0.76
N ALA A 51 6.79 0.03 0.55
CA ALA A 51 6.36 1.18 1.34
C ALA A 51 7.43 2.27 1.39
N ALA A 52 8.71 1.89 1.56
CA ALA A 52 9.82 2.83 1.53
C ALA A 52 9.92 3.54 0.17
N ALA A 53 9.80 2.79 -0.94
CA ALA A 53 9.78 3.33 -2.30
C ALA A 53 8.60 4.29 -2.49
N VAL A 54 7.39 3.91 -2.05
CA VAL A 54 6.20 4.79 -2.10
C VAL A 54 6.45 6.11 -1.39
N LEU A 55 6.90 6.07 -0.13
CA LEU A 55 7.15 7.28 0.65
C LEU A 55 8.26 8.14 0.04
N SER A 56 9.32 7.51 -0.46
CA SER A 56 10.44 8.20 -1.11
C SER A 56 9.99 8.90 -2.39
N HIS A 57 9.29 8.21 -3.28
CA HIS A 57 8.85 8.76 -4.56
C HIS A 57 7.75 9.80 -4.41
N LEU A 58 6.85 9.67 -3.44
CA LEU A 58 5.88 10.73 -3.12
C LEU A 58 6.59 12.02 -2.70
N THR A 59 7.49 11.94 -1.73
CA THR A 59 8.22 13.11 -1.22
C THR A 59 9.18 13.70 -2.24
N ARG A 60 9.81 12.85 -3.07
CA ARG A 60 10.66 13.29 -4.21
C ARG A 60 9.89 14.09 -5.25
N ASN A 61 8.58 13.88 -5.33
CA ASN A 61 7.69 14.59 -6.25
C ASN A 61 6.82 15.60 -5.49
N ASP A 62 7.29 16.16 -4.38
CA ASP A 62 6.62 17.24 -3.60
C ASP A 62 5.20 16.90 -3.13
N ALA A 63 4.87 15.61 -3.00
CA ALA A 63 3.61 15.17 -2.40
C ALA A 63 3.81 14.85 -0.93
N ILE A 64 2.73 15.00 -0.15
CA ILE A 64 2.72 14.73 1.30
C ILE A 64 2.13 13.33 1.51
N PRO A 65 2.94 12.33 1.90
CA PRO A 65 2.41 11.04 2.30
C PRO A 65 1.76 11.12 3.69
N CYS A 66 0.55 10.57 3.81
CA CYS A 66 -0.16 10.44 5.08
C CYS A 66 -0.50 8.97 5.31
N CYS A 67 0.14 8.33 6.30
CA CYS A 67 0.00 6.90 6.53
C CYS A 67 -1.23 6.57 7.37
N PHE A 68 -1.94 5.52 6.97
CA PHE A 68 -3.10 4.97 7.69
C PHE A 68 -2.98 3.46 7.81
N ALA A 69 -3.58 2.88 8.83
CA ALA A 69 -3.72 1.43 8.97
C ALA A 69 -4.95 1.09 9.81
N PRO A 70 -5.62 -0.05 9.58
CA PRO A 70 -6.72 -0.49 10.44
C PRO A 70 -6.18 -0.89 11.82
N ASP A 71 -6.91 -0.52 12.87
CA ASP A 71 -6.59 -0.90 14.25
C ASP A 71 -7.20 -2.26 14.59
N VAL A 72 -6.60 -3.31 14.01
CA VAL A 72 -7.06 -4.70 14.13
C VAL A 72 -5.88 -5.64 14.42
N PRO A 73 -6.10 -6.82 15.01
CA PRO A 73 -5.07 -7.85 15.09
C PRO A 73 -4.59 -8.27 13.70
N GLN A 74 -3.31 -8.60 13.56
CA GLN A 74 -2.82 -9.30 12.37
C GLN A 74 -3.42 -10.71 12.33
N LEU A 75 -3.78 -11.20 11.14
CA LEU A 75 -4.30 -12.57 10.97
C LEU A 75 -3.28 -13.63 11.41
N HIS A 76 -2.02 -13.43 11.04
CA HIS A 76 -0.90 -14.27 11.44
C HIS A 76 0.28 -13.39 11.87
N VAL A 77 1.16 -13.93 12.71
CA VAL A 77 2.49 -13.36 12.97
C VAL A 77 3.51 -14.34 12.40
N ILE A 78 4.43 -13.88 11.56
CA ILE A 78 5.36 -14.75 10.85
C ILE A 78 6.80 -14.46 11.27
N ASN A 79 7.51 -15.51 11.66
CA ASN A 79 8.96 -15.45 11.78
C ASN A 79 9.57 -15.43 10.36
N HIS A 80 9.97 -14.25 9.91
CA HIS A 80 10.49 -14.07 8.55
C HIS A 80 11.82 -14.80 8.28
N LEU A 81 12.58 -15.19 9.31
CA LEU A 81 13.79 -15.99 9.14
C LEU A 81 13.48 -17.46 8.84
N LYS A 82 12.38 -17.98 9.40
CA LYS A 82 11.98 -19.38 9.25
C LYS A 82 10.88 -19.60 8.22
N GLY A 83 10.12 -18.55 7.87
CA GLY A 83 8.91 -18.66 7.05
C GLY A 83 7.75 -19.33 7.78
N GLU A 84 7.82 -19.45 9.10
CA GLU A 84 6.85 -20.18 9.94
C GLU A 84 6.01 -19.22 10.77
N GLU A 85 4.77 -19.64 11.05
CA GLU A 85 3.88 -18.91 11.93
C GLU A 85 4.35 -18.96 13.39
N ASP A 86 4.44 -17.80 14.01
CA ASP A 86 4.64 -17.64 15.45
C ASP A 86 3.28 -17.60 16.16
N LYS A 87 2.88 -18.75 16.70
CA LYS A 87 1.62 -18.92 17.44
C LYS A 87 1.68 -18.42 18.89
N THR A 88 2.84 -17.94 19.34
CA THR A 88 3.05 -17.51 20.73
C THR A 88 2.82 -16.01 20.93
N HIS A 89 2.89 -15.22 19.86
CA HIS A 89 2.73 -13.77 19.92
C HIS A 89 1.51 -13.30 19.10
N GLN A 90 0.93 -12.18 19.54
CA GLN A 90 -0.07 -11.45 18.78
C GLN A 90 0.46 -10.04 18.51
N ARG A 91 0.11 -9.49 17.34
CA ARG A 91 0.48 -8.14 16.92
C ARG A 91 -0.72 -7.42 16.34
N ASN A 92 -0.68 -6.09 16.38
CA ASN A 92 -1.72 -5.22 15.85
C ASN A 92 -1.22 -4.50 14.59
N VAL A 93 -2.07 -4.44 13.56
CA VAL A 93 -1.75 -3.90 12.24
C VAL A 93 -1.33 -2.43 12.32
N LEU A 94 -2.07 -1.59 13.03
CA LEU A 94 -1.76 -0.16 13.20
C LEU A 94 -0.45 0.05 13.97
N GLN A 95 -0.27 -0.67 15.06
CA GLN A 95 0.94 -0.56 15.90
C GLN A 95 2.20 -0.97 15.13
N GLU A 96 2.15 -2.07 14.38
CA GLU A 96 3.30 -2.50 13.59
C GLU A 96 3.54 -1.60 12.39
N SER A 97 2.49 -1.07 11.74
CA SER A 97 2.60 -0.08 10.65
C SER A 97 3.29 1.22 11.11
N ALA A 98 3.18 1.57 12.39
CA ALA A 98 3.88 2.72 12.97
C ALA A 98 5.41 2.61 12.88
N ARG A 99 5.96 1.40 12.71
CA ARG A 99 7.40 1.19 12.46
C ARG A 99 7.82 1.79 11.12
N ILE A 100 7.07 1.52 10.06
CA ILE A 100 7.28 2.07 8.71
C ILE A 100 7.10 3.59 8.75
N ALA A 101 5.98 4.06 9.31
CA ALA A 101 5.62 5.47 9.33
C ALA A 101 6.37 6.31 10.38
N ARG A 102 7.34 5.72 11.09
CA ARG A 102 8.10 6.37 12.19
C ARG A 102 7.18 7.01 13.25
N GLY A 103 6.06 6.36 13.53
CA GLY A 103 5.03 6.84 14.47
C GLY A 103 3.99 7.79 13.89
N SER A 104 4.14 8.24 12.64
CA SER A 104 3.18 9.11 11.93
C SER A 104 2.17 8.30 11.12
N VAL A 105 1.43 7.43 11.80
CA VAL A 105 0.33 6.65 11.22
C VAL A 105 -0.95 6.89 12.01
N GLU A 106 -2.07 7.03 11.33
CA GLU A 106 -3.39 7.16 11.94
C GLU A 106 -4.27 5.94 11.69
N ASN A 107 -5.31 5.79 12.50
CA ASN A 107 -6.31 4.75 12.26
C ASN A 107 -7.03 5.02 10.92
N LEU A 108 -7.24 3.97 10.12
CA LEU A 108 -7.94 4.04 8.82
C LEU A 108 -9.30 4.77 8.88
N CYS A 109 -10.04 4.66 10.00
CA CYS A 109 -11.30 5.38 10.16
C CYS A 109 -11.14 6.91 10.05
N LYS A 110 -9.99 7.48 10.43
CA LYS A 110 -9.72 8.92 10.31
C LYS A 110 -9.62 9.38 8.86
N LEU A 111 -9.13 8.50 7.97
CA LEU A 111 -9.15 8.75 6.54
C LEU A 111 -10.58 8.73 5.99
N LEU A 112 -11.41 7.78 6.41
CA LEU A 112 -12.81 7.70 6.00
C LEU A 112 -13.62 8.94 6.42
N GLU A 113 -13.33 9.50 7.59
CA GLU A 113 -13.95 10.75 8.09
C GLU A 113 -13.57 11.97 7.24
N ASN A 114 -12.37 12.01 6.65
CA ASN A 114 -11.80 13.22 6.03
C ASN A 114 -11.19 12.98 4.63
N GLN A 115 -11.74 12.05 3.86
CA GLN A 115 -11.19 11.66 2.55
C GLN A 115 -11.13 12.79 1.51
N SER A 116 -11.94 13.84 1.68
CA SER A 116 -11.92 15.02 0.80
C SER A 116 -10.57 15.73 0.85
N CYS A 117 -9.83 15.63 1.96
CA CYS A 117 -8.52 16.25 2.17
C CYS A 117 -7.34 15.54 1.46
N TYR A 118 -7.58 14.42 0.79
CA TYR A 118 -6.53 13.63 0.12
C TYR A 118 -6.82 13.53 -1.38
N ASP A 119 -5.82 13.73 -2.21
CA ASP A 119 -5.94 13.75 -3.66
C ASP A 119 -5.87 12.35 -4.27
N ALA A 120 -5.20 11.43 -3.59
CA ALA A 120 -5.05 10.04 -4.00
C ALA A 120 -4.90 9.09 -2.80
N VAL A 121 -5.07 7.79 -3.04
CA VAL A 121 -4.79 6.73 -2.07
C VAL A 121 -3.88 5.67 -2.71
N ILE A 122 -2.89 5.18 -1.97
CA ILE A 122 -1.96 4.13 -2.40
C ILE A 122 -1.96 2.99 -1.38
N PHE A 123 -1.99 1.76 -1.87
CA PHE A 123 -1.85 0.53 -1.09
C PHE A 123 -0.59 -0.21 -1.54
N PRO A 124 0.52 -0.13 -0.78
CA PRO A 124 1.62 -1.06 -0.93
C PRO A 124 1.13 -2.52 -0.80
N GLY A 125 1.89 -3.45 -1.35
CA GLY A 125 1.61 -4.88 -1.23
C GLY A 125 2.15 -5.47 0.05
N GLY A 126 2.70 -6.68 -0.08
CA GLY A 126 2.93 -7.60 1.04
C GLY A 126 1.69 -8.43 1.35
N PHE A 127 1.88 -9.59 1.96
CA PHE A 127 0.81 -10.52 2.31
C PHE A 127 -0.18 -9.93 3.31
N GLY A 128 0.15 -8.85 4.04
CA GLY A 128 -0.81 -8.12 4.85
C GLY A 128 -1.97 -7.53 4.04
N ALA A 129 -1.78 -7.17 2.77
CA ALA A 129 -2.89 -6.79 1.89
C ALA A 129 -3.85 -7.97 1.64
N ALA A 130 -3.30 -9.19 1.55
CA ALA A 130 -4.04 -10.43 1.35
C ALA A 130 -4.52 -11.11 2.65
N LYS A 131 -4.05 -10.66 3.82
CA LYS A 131 -4.34 -11.28 5.14
C LYS A 131 -5.09 -10.35 6.11
N ASN A 132 -4.82 -9.06 6.05
CA ASN A 132 -5.31 -8.06 7.02
C ASN A 132 -6.24 -7.03 6.36
N LEU A 133 -5.95 -6.61 5.12
CA LEU A 133 -6.88 -5.76 4.34
C LEU A 133 -7.93 -6.56 3.58
N SER A 134 -7.72 -7.87 3.46
CA SER A 134 -8.64 -8.88 2.95
C SER A 134 -8.25 -10.23 3.52
N ASP A 135 -9.03 -11.28 3.27
CA ASP A 135 -8.68 -12.66 3.60
C ASP A 135 -8.32 -13.51 2.35
N PHE A 136 -7.83 -12.85 1.28
CA PHE A 136 -7.44 -13.50 0.02
C PHE A 136 -6.44 -14.65 0.20
N ALA A 137 -5.45 -14.50 1.08
CA ALA A 137 -4.42 -15.50 1.31
C ALA A 137 -4.97 -16.83 1.84
N VAL A 138 -6.16 -16.82 2.46
CA VAL A 138 -6.81 -18.02 3.00
C VAL A 138 -8.08 -18.43 2.25
N LYS A 139 -8.77 -17.51 1.57
CA LYS A 139 -10.03 -17.78 0.84
C LYS A 139 -9.93 -17.70 -0.69
N GLY A 140 -8.81 -17.26 -1.25
CA GLY A 140 -8.65 -17.09 -2.69
C GLY A 140 -9.75 -16.21 -3.28
N THR A 141 -10.44 -16.68 -4.34
CA THR A 141 -11.50 -15.92 -5.02
C THR A 141 -12.77 -15.70 -4.18
N GLU A 142 -12.93 -16.44 -3.08
CA GLU A 142 -14.02 -16.24 -2.11
C GLU A 142 -13.71 -15.16 -1.06
N LEU A 143 -12.63 -14.39 -1.28
CA LEU A 143 -12.22 -13.35 -0.35
C LEU A 143 -13.34 -12.37 0.02
N THR A 144 -13.25 -11.89 1.25
CA THR A 144 -13.84 -10.67 1.76
C THR A 144 -12.74 -9.64 1.96
N VAL A 145 -12.99 -8.42 1.48
CA VAL A 145 -12.13 -7.25 1.73
C VAL A 145 -12.61 -6.57 3.01
N HIS A 146 -11.67 -6.05 3.81
CA HIS A 146 -11.98 -5.33 5.05
C HIS A 146 -13.02 -4.21 4.79
N PRO A 147 -14.09 -4.06 5.60
CA PRO A 147 -15.20 -3.15 5.30
C PRO A 147 -14.76 -1.70 5.05
N ASP A 148 -13.86 -1.18 5.88
CA ASP A 148 -13.33 0.18 5.71
C ASP A 148 -12.53 0.35 4.42
N VAL A 149 -11.81 -0.70 3.98
CA VAL A 149 -11.08 -0.69 2.71
C VAL A 149 -12.05 -0.74 1.54
N VAL A 150 -13.14 -1.52 1.62
CA VAL A 150 -14.21 -1.51 0.62
C VAL A 150 -14.81 -0.11 0.48
N LYS A 151 -15.17 0.51 1.61
CA LYS A 151 -15.74 1.85 1.62
C LYS A 151 -14.77 2.87 1.02
N LEU A 152 -13.51 2.83 1.45
CA LEU A 152 -12.47 3.74 0.97
C LEU A 152 -12.25 3.63 -0.55
N LEU A 153 -12.10 2.41 -1.07
CA LEU A 153 -11.92 2.18 -2.51
C LEU A 153 -13.12 2.68 -3.32
N LYS A 154 -14.35 2.40 -2.86
CA LYS A 154 -15.57 2.88 -3.52
C LYS A 154 -15.67 4.40 -3.49
N ASP A 155 -15.37 5.03 -2.36
CA ASP A 155 -15.49 6.48 -2.24
C ASP A 155 -14.45 7.22 -3.11
N PHE A 156 -13.20 6.77 -3.13
CA PHE A 156 -12.17 7.34 -4.03
C PHE A 156 -12.52 7.11 -5.51
N HIS A 157 -13.04 5.93 -5.86
CA HIS A 157 -13.51 5.60 -7.20
C HIS A 157 -14.67 6.50 -7.65
N CYS A 158 -15.69 6.67 -6.79
CA CYS A 158 -16.83 7.56 -7.03
C CYS A 158 -16.38 9.02 -7.19
N ALA A 159 -15.44 9.48 -6.36
CA ALA A 159 -14.88 10.82 -6.42
C ALA A 159 -13.90 11.04 -7.58
N LYS A 160 -13.62 10.01 -8.41
CA LYS A 160 -12.63 10.04 -9.49
C LYS A 160 -11.25 10.52 -9.04
N LYS A 161 -10.87 10.11 -7.83
CA LYS A 161 -9.54 10.31 -7.25
C LYS A 161 -8.66 9.09 -7.54
N PRO A 162 -7.38 9.27 -7.91
CA PRO A 162 -6.48 8.15 -8.16
C PRO A 162 -6.37 7.15 -6.99
N ILE A 163 -6.37 5.86 -7.35
CA ILE A 163 -6.12 4.73 -6.47
C ILE A 163 -4.88 3.99 -7.01
N GLY A 164 -3.81 3.90 -6.24
CA GLY A 164 -2.59 3.15 -6.56
C GLY A 164 -2.52 1.82 -5.83
N LEU A 165 -2.20 0.75 -6.54
CA LEU A 165 -2.18 -0.62 -6.02
C LEU A 165 -0.87 -1.30 -6.46
N ILE A 166 -0.10 -1.80 -5.51
CA ILE A 166 1.25 -2.33 -5.75
C ILE A 166 1.29 -3.80 -5.35
N CYS A 167 1.98 -4.61 -6.15
CA CYS A 167 2.21 -6.03 -5.87
C CYS A 167 0.90 -6.81 -5.79
N ILE A 168 0.53 -7.39 -4.65
CA ILE A 168 -0.70 -8.17 -4.50
C ILE A 168 -1.95 -7.33 -4.21
N SER A 169 -1.79 -6.06 -3.80
CA SER A 169 -2.92 -5.20 -3.45
C SER A 169 -3.92 -4.90 -4.59
N PRO A 170 -3.60 -5.01 -5.90
CA PRO A 170 -4.59 -4.93 -6.97
C PRO A 170 -5.75 -5.92 -6.85
N ILE A 171 -5.59 -7.03 -6.11
CA ILE A 171 -6.68 -7.98 -5.83
C ILE A 171 -7.85 -7.34 -5.08
N LEU A 172 -7.57 -6.30 -4.29
CA LEU A 172 -8.59 -5.53 -3.56
C LEU A 172 -9.52 -4.82 -4.53
N ALA A 173 -8.97 -4.14 -5.53
CA ALA A 173 -9.77 -3.48 -6.56
C ALA A 173 -10.46 -4.49 -7.49
N ALA A 174 -9.82 -5.61 -7.82
CA ALA A 174 -10.46 -6.68 -8.60
C ALA A 174 -11.77 -7.16 -7.94
N LYS A 175 -11.80 -7.24 -6.61
CA LYS A 175 -13.02 -7.62 -5.85
C LYS A 175 -14.04 -6.49 -5.73
N VAL A 176 -13.60 -5.23 -5.62
CA VAL A 176 -14.44 -4.10 -5.20
C VAL A 176 -14.94 -3.25 -6.37
N ILE A 177 -14.17 -3.13 -7.45
CA ILE A 177 -14.43 -2.24 -8.60
C ILE A 177 -14.70 -3.08 -9.84
N CYS A 178 -15.93 -2.97 -10.38
CA CYS A 178 -16.33 -3.72 -11.57
C CYS A 178 -15.54 -3.30 -12.82
N ASN A 179 -15.11 -4.28 -13.62
CA ASN A 179 -14.39 -4.08 -14.89
C ASN A 179 -13.15 -3.18 -14.74
N VAL A 180 -12.43 -3.28 -13.62
CA VAL A 180 -11.16 -2.58 -13.42
C VAL A 180 -10.06 -3.22 -14.25
N ARG A 181 -9.24 -2.41 -14.91
CA ARG A 181 -8.03 -2.86 -15.62
C ARG A 181 -6.80 -2.68 -14.73
N ILE A 182 -6.08 -3.77 -14.50
CA ILE A 182 -4.93 -3.82 -13.57
C ILE A 182 -3.83 -4.73 -14.10
N THR A 183 -2.65 -4.62 -13.49
CA THR A 183 -1.56 -5.60 -13.64
C THR A 183 -1.19 -6.20 -12.28
N LEU A 184 -0.77 -7.46 -12.33
CA LEU A 184 -0.12 -8.19 -11.23
C LEU A 184 1.24 -8.74 -11.69
N GLY A 185 1.74 -8.30 -12.86
CA GLY A 185 2.93 -8.85 -13.51
C GLY A 185 2.61 -9.63 -14.78
N ARG A 186 3.41 -10.67 -15.06
CA ARG A 186 3.24 -11.57 -16.20
C ARG A 186 2.87 -12.98 -15.77
N ASP A 187 2.12 -13.68 -16.61
CA ASP A 187 1.84 -15.10 -16.44
C ASP A 187 2.93 -15.94 -17.12
N SER A 188 4.15 -15.87 -16.58
CA SER A 188 5.29 -16.64 -17.06
C SER A 188 6.01 -17.35 -15.90
N CYS A 189 6.62 -18.51 -16.18
CA CYS A 189 7.28 -19.30 -15.13
C CYS A 189 8.53 -18.64 -14.55
N ASP A 190 9.24 -17.86 -15.37
CA ASP A 190 10.55 -17.32 -15.00
C ASP A 190 10.39 -16.01 -14.24
N LYS A 191 10.85 -15.98 -12.98
CA LYS A 191 10.85 -14.80 -12.08
C LYS A 191 9.48 -14.26 -11.63
N TRP A 192 8.37 -14.94 -11.87
CA TRP A 192 7.04 -14.52 -11.37
C TRP A 192 6.44 -15.55 -10.41
N PRO A 193 6.97 -15.65 -9.16
CA PRO A 193 6.57 -16.69 -8.20
C PRO A 193 5.09 -16.64 -7.78
N HIS A 194 4.44 -15.49 -7.94
CA HIS A 194 3.06 -15.26 -7.50
C HIS A 194 2.05 -15.14 -8.66
N ARG A 195 2.42 -15.58 -9.87
CA ARG A 195 1.58 -15.44 -11.07
C ARG A 195 0.18 -16.04 -10.97
N GLY A 196 -0.05 -17.02 -10.09
CA GLY A 196 -1.38 -17.57 -9.83
C GLY A 196 -2.43 -16.53 -9.36
N ALA A 197 -1.99 -15.39 -8.83
CA ALA A 197 -2.88 -14.28 -8.50
C ALA A 197 -3.55 -13.64 -9.73
N ILE A 198 -2.93 -13.74 -10.91
CA ILE A 198 -3.47 -13.21 -12.18
C ILE A 198 -4.81 -13.89 -12.50
N ASP A 199 -4.85 -15.23 -12.44
CA ASP A 199 -6.08 -15.99 -12.70
C ASP A 199 -7.16 -15.74 -11.65
N ALA A 200 -6.77 -15.58 -10.39
CA ALA A 200 -7.70 -15.20 -9.33
C ALA A 200 -8.33 -13.83 -9.62
N ALA A 201 -7.52 -12.85 -10.03
CA ALA A 201 -8.03 -11.52 -10.38
C ALA A 201 -8.95 -11.53 -11.61
N ARG A 202 -8.63 -12.34 -12.65
CA ARG A 202 -9.55 -12.58 -13.79
C ARG A 202 -10.90 -13.13 -13.33
N LYS A 203 -10.89 -14.14 -12.44
CA LYS A 203 -12.12 -14.72 -11.87
C LYS A 203 -12.94 -13.76 -11.02
N LEU A 204 -12.28 -12.75 -10.43
CA LEU A 204 -12.95 -11.66 -9.71
C LEU A 204 -13.54 -10.60 -10.64
N GLY A 205 -13.30 -10.67 -11.95
CA GLY A 205 -13.85 -9.76 -12.95
C GLY A 205 -12.93 -8.61 -13.35
N ALA A 206 -11.64 -8.65 -12.96
CA ALA A 206 -10.65 -7.70 -13.42
C ALA A 206 -10.16 -8.00 -14.85
N GLN A 207 -9.87 -6.97 -15.61
CA GLN A 207 -9.19 -7.06 -16.89
C GLN A 207 -7.68 -7.01 -16.64
N ILE A 208 -6.98 -8.13 -16.87
CA ILE A 208 -5.54 -8.17 -16.65
C ILE A 208 -4.78 -7.73 -17.88
N GLU A 209 -3.85 -6.81 -17.65
CA GLU A 209 -2.85 -6.40 -18.62
C GLU A 209 -1.47 -6.75 -18.08
N GLU A 210 -0.79 -7.67 -18.75
CA GLU A 210 0.51 -8.15 -18.30
C GLU A 210 1.58 -7.07 -18.54
N ARG A 211 2.33 -6.76 -17.48
CA ARG A 211 3.38 -5.73 -17.50
C ARG A 211 4.66 -6.28 -16.87
N ASP A 212 5.80 -5.76 -17.33
CA ASP A 212 7.09 -6.07 -16.71
C ASP A 212 7.24 -5.34 -15.36
N VAL A 213 8.25 -5.72 -14.58
CA VAL A 213 8.49 -5.16 -13.23
C VAL A 213 8.64 -3.63 -13.22
N ASN A 214 9.25 -3.06 -14.26
CA ASN A 214 9.53 -1.62 -14.35
C ASN A 214 8.34 -0.79 -14.90
N ASP A 215 7.19 -1.41 -15.12
CA ASP A 215 6.05 -0.81 -15.81
C ASP A 215 4.78 -0.82 -14.93
N TYR A 216 3.73 -0.14 -15.39
CA TYR A 216 2.47 0.01 -14.67
C TYR A 216 1.28 0.06 -15.65
N VAL A 217 0.08 -0.19 -15.11
CA VAL A 217 -1.19 0.03 -15.80
C VAL A 217 -1.88 1.23 -15.20
N PHE A 218 -2.40 2.11 -16.05
CA PHE A 218 -3.36 3.15 -15.67
C PHE A 218 -4.70 2.90 -16.37
N ASP A 219 -5.72 2.57 -15.58
CA ASP A 219 -7.12 2.52 -15.97
C ASP A 219 -7.78 3.87 -15.72
N GLU A 220 -7.74 4.73 -16.73
CA GLU A 220 -8.28 6.09 -16.68
C GLU A 220 -9.78 6.12 -16.36
N LYS A 221 -10.56 5.15 -16.85
CA LYS A 221 -12.01 5.09 -16.61
C LYS A 221 -12.33 4.94 -15.12
N ASN A 222 -11.55 4.09 -14.44
CA ASN A 222 -11.73 3.78 -13.03
C ASN A 222 -10.78 4.56 -12.11
N MET A 223 -9.88 5.39 -12.65
CA MET A 223 -8.87 6.11 -11.87
C MET A 223 -7.94 5.16 -11.07
N VAL A 224 -7.64 3.98 -11.61
CA VAL A 224 -6.83 2.96 -10.93
C VAL A 224 -5.46 2.82 -11.59
N PHE A 225 -4.42 2.86 -10.78
CA PHE A 225 -3.04 2.57 -11.15
C PHE A 225 -2.60 1.26 -10.49
N SER A 226 -1.84 0.45 -11.22
CA SER A 226 -1.22 -0.74 -10.61
C SER A 226 0.16 -1.04 -11.19
N THR A 227 1.05 -1.58 -10.36
CA THR A 227 2.40 -2.03 -10.77
C THR A 227 2.79 -3.34 -10.06
N PRO A 228 3.57 -4.24 -10.71
CA PRO A 228 3.77 -5.58 -10.19
C PRO A 228 4.69 -5.68 -8.95
N ALA A 229 5.72 -4.83 -8.85
CA ALA A 229 6.69 -4.85 -7.74
C ALA A 229 7.18 -6.28 -7.39
N PHE A 230 7.19 -6.69 -6.10
CA PHE A 230 7.69 -8.01 -5.68
C PHE A 230 6.80 -9.21 -6.06
N MET A 231 5.77 -9.03 -6.90
CA MET A 231 5.23 -10.16 -7.67
C MET A 231 6.28 -10.77 -8.60
N TYR A 232 7.33 -9.99 -8.91
CA TYR A 232 8.55 -10.37 -9.60
C TYR A 232 9.71 -10.63 -8.63
N ASP A 233 10.47 -11.68 -8.88
CA ASP A 233 11.75 -11.98 -8.20
C ASP A 233 12.88 -11.14 -8.83
N GLY A 234 12.95 -9.88 -8.40
CA GLY A 234 13.88 -8.87 -8.91
C GLY A 234 14.76 -8.23 -7.86
N ALA A 235 15.74 -7.47 -8.33
CA ALA A 235 16.55 -6.63 -7.47
C ALA A 235 15.73 -5.46 -6.90
N PHE A 236 16.06 -5.03 -5.69
CA PHE A 236 15.34 -3.95 -5.00
C PHE A 236 15.18 -2.66 -5.82
N HIS A 237 16.17 -2.32 -6.67
CA HIS A 237 16.10 -1.12 -7.50
C HIS A 237 15.10 -1.26 -8.66
N GLU A 238 14.94 -2.45 -9.25
CA GLU A 238 13.92 -2.69 -10.27
C GLU A 238 12.51 -2.48 -9.69
N ILE A 239 12.31 -2.93 -8.45
CA ILE A 239 11.04 -2.71 -7.73
C ILE A 239 10.82 -1.23 -7.44
N ASP A 240 11.84 -0.55 -6.93
CA ASP A 240 11.79 0.89 -6.63
C ASP A 240 11.48 1.71 -7.89
N ASP A 241 12.14 1.41 -9.01
CA ASP A 241 11.98 2.10 -10.30
C ASP A 241 10.54 1.94 -10.84
N GLY A 242 10.00 0.72 -10.82
CA GLY A 242 8.61 0.47 -11.25
C GLY A 242 7.57 1.24 -10.43
N ILE A 243 7.72 1.24 -9.10
CA ILE A 243 6.88 2.02 -8.19
C ILE A 243 7.03 3.52 -8.45
N GLY A 244 8.26 4.00 -8.64
CA GLY A 244 8.57 5.39 -8.93
C GLY A 244 7.92 5.87 -10.23
N ASN A 245 7.95 5.06 -11.29
CA ASN A 245 7.30 5.36 -12.56
C ASN A 245 5.79 5.56 -12.40
N MET A 246 5.13 4.64 -11.68
CA MET A 246 3.69 4.74 -11.40
C MET A 246 3.36 6.02 -10.61
N ILE A 247 4.09 6.29 -9.52
CA ILE A 247 3.84 7.45 -8.65
C ILE A 247 4.08 8.78 -9.38
N LYS A 248 5.18 8.87 -10.13
CA LYS A 248 5.51 10.08 -10.91
C LYS A 248 4.42 10.41 -11.91
N TYR A 249 3.90 9.40 -12.62
CA TYR A 249 2.83 9.61 -13.58
C TYR A 249 1.49 9.94 -12.89
N MET A 250 1.15 9.25 -11.80
CA MET A 250 -0.05 9.56 -11.01
C MET A 250 -0.06 11.02 -10.53
N LEU A 251 1.04 11.52 -9.97
CA LEU A 251 1.14 12.91 -9.50
C LEU A 251 1.14 13.92 -10.66
N THR A 252 1.75 13.58 -11.80
CA THR A 252 1.66 14.38 -13.03
C THR A 252 0.20 14.50 -13.49
N TYR A 253 -0.52 13.39 -13.51
CA TYR A 253 -1.93 13.35 -13.91
C TYR A 253 -2.81 14.21 -12.98
N ILE A 254 -2.64 14.10 -11.67
CA ILE A 254 -3.35 14.93 -10.67
C ILE A 254 -3.12 16.42 -10.98
N ARG A 255 -1.87 16.84 -11.14
CA ARG A 255 -1.52 18.25 -11.44
C ARG A 255 -2.13 18.77 -12.74
N GLN A 256 -2.23 17.91 -13.76
CA GLN A 256 -2.81 18.30 -15.05
C GLN A 256 -4.33 18.42 -14.97
N LYS A 257 -4.99 17.50 -14.26
CA LYS A 257 -6.45 17.49 -14.11
C LYS A 257 -7.00 18.71 -13.36
N TYR A 258 -6.27 19.23 -12.38
CA TYR A 258 -6.70 20.40 -11.58
C TYR A 258 -6.18 21.76 -12.10
N LYS A 259 -5.45 21.77 -13.23
CA LYS A 259 -5.05 23.02 -13.92
C LYS A 259 -6.06 23.48 -14.98
N ASN A 260 -7.03 22.62 -15.31
CA ASN A 260 -8.13 22.89 -16.25
C ASN A 260 -9.45 23.00 -15.49
#